data_AF-A0ABC8SEM8-F1
#
_entry.id   AF-A0ABC8SEM8-F1
#
_cell.length_a   1.000
_cell.length_b   1.000
_cell.length_c   1.000
_cell.angle_alpha   90.00
_cell.angle_beta   90.00
_cell.angle_gamma   90.00
#
_symmetry.space_group_name_H-M   'P 1'
#
loop_
_entity.id
_entity.type
_entity.pdbx_description
1 polymer ?
#
loop_
_entity_poly.entity_id
_entity_poly.type
_entity_poly.pdbx_seq_one_letter_code
_entity_poly.pdbx_strand_id
1 'polypeptide(L)'
;MDYICRTNVPPDSKMYKYVVTVTPPPRITQVTLIAISHLKIIREKMVNLEKCGFSDDEVLQLFGRSPLVLMLSVDKVQRNMTFDLSMMKLPAKVVLDRPFLLFYNLEAVLKPRVLLEEKLQDMDLVPQIKGPLMLRALRMTDKRFVGAFVGCHQEDFANELMEYYTNAKGVGRLAESSKKHLHKGFPF
;
A
#
# COMPACT_ATOMS: atom_id res chain seq x y z
N MET A 1 3.13 1.27 -29.54
CA MET A 1 4.02 2.42 -29.28
C MET A 1 3.48 3.37 -28.22
N ASP A 2 2.16 3.50 -28.03
CA ASP A 2 1.57 4.50 -27.13
C ASP A 2 1.69 4.22 -25.61
N TYR A 3 1.67 2.96 -25.18
CA TYR A 3 1.66 2.62 -23.74
C TYR A 3 2.92 3.03 -22.96
N ILE A 4 4.11 2.98 -23.57
CA ILE A 4 5.37 3.33 -22.89
C ILE A 4 5.39 4.83 -22.58
N CYS A 5 5.00 5.67 -23.55
CA CYS A 5 4.93 7.12 -23.38
C CYS A 5 3.96 7.52 -22.26
N ARG A 6 2.83 6.82 -22.15
CA ARG A 6 1.82 7.07 -21.11
C ARG A 6 2.27 6.74 -19.69
N THR A 7 3.33 5.94 -19.51
CA THR A 7 3.87 5.63 -18.16
C THR A 7 4.66 6.77 -17.52
N ASN A 8 5.09 7.77 -18.30
CA ASN A 8 5.97 8.87 -17.85
C ASN A 8 7.26 8.41 -17.13
N VAL A 9 7.73 7.18 -17.36
CA VAL A 9 8.99 6.69 -16.81
C VAL A 9 10.13 7.08 -17.74
N PRO A 10 11.14 7.85 -17.29
CA PRO A 10 12.22 8.26 -18.16
C PRO A 10 13.15 7.06 -18.51
N PRO A 11 13.75 7.03 -19.71
CA PRO A 11 14.49 5.87 -20.22
C PRO A 11 15.72 5.45 -19.39
N ASP A 12 16.28 6.37 -18.61
CA ASP A 12 17.43 6.20 -17.72
C ASP A 12 17.04 5.61 -16.34
N SER A 13 15.76 5.50 -16.04
CA SER A 13 15.27 4.94 -14.78
C SER A 13 15.47 3.42 -14.73
N LYS A 14 15.89 2.91 -13.56
CA LYS A 14 15.90 1.45 -13.28
C LYS A 14 14.52 0.80 -13.48
N MET A 15 13.43 1.58 -13.38
CA MET A 15 12.06 1.12 -13.61
C MET A 15 11.73 0.95 -15.10
N TYR A 16 12.48 1.59 -16.01
CA TYR A 16 12.23 1.52 -17.46
C TYR A 16 12.36 0.10 -18.00
N LYS A 17 13.27 -0.71 -17.44
CA LYS A 17 13.42 -2.14 -17.78
C LYS A 17 12.11 -2.91 -17.61
N TYR A 18 11.34 -2.60 -16.56
CA TYR A 18 10.06 -3.26 -16.28
C TYR A 18 8.94 -2.77 -17.20
N VAL A 19 8.98 -1.51 -17.63
CA VAL A 19 8.02 -0.93 -18.58
C VAL A 19 8.23 -1.52 -19.99
N VAL A 20 9.46 -1.63 -20.45
CA VAL A 20 9.80 -2.14 -21.80
C VAL A 20 9.50 -3.63 -21.94
N THR A 21 9.65 -4.42 -20.89
CA THR A 21 9.27 -5.85 -20.91
C THR A 21 7.77 -6.11 -21.06
N VAL A 22 6.92 -5.10 -20.86
CA VAL A 22 5.46 -5.22 -20.98
C VAL A 22 4.99 -4.97 -22.43
N THR A 23 5.84 -4.44 -23.31
CA THR A 23 5.53 -4.26 -24.74
C THR A 23 5.97 -5.46 -25.58
N PRO A 24 5.09 -6.05 -26.42
CA PRO A 24 5.42 -7.23 -27.20
C PRO A 24 6.33 -6.88 -28.40
N PRO A 25 7.44 -7.61 -28.63
CA PRO A 25 8.18 -7.51 -29.87
C PRO A 25 7.42 -8.17 -31.03
N PRO A 26 7.57 -7.67 -32.28
CA PRO A 26 6.95 -8.28 -33.43
C PRO A 26 7.79 -9.45 -33.90
N ARG A 27 7.65 -10.64 -33.30
CA ARG A 27 7.79 -12.00 -33.90
C ARG A 27 8.02 -13.12 -32.86
N ILE A 28 7.11 -14.10 -32.90
CA ILE A 28 7.30 -15.56 -32.71
C ILE A 28 7.24 -16.13 -31.25
N THR A 29 6.00 -16.26 -30.77
CA THR A 29 5.26 -17.48 -30.34
C THR A 29 5.69 -18.42 -29.20
N GLN A 30 6.75 -18.21 -28.43
CA GLN A 30 6.91 -18.96 -27.14
C GLN A 30 6.84 -18.08 -25.87
N VAL A 31 7.02 -16.77 -26.01
CA VAL A 31 6.87 -15.79 -24.92
C VAL A 31 5.42 -15.29 -24.78
N THR A 32 4.55 -15.61 -25.74
CA THR A 32 3.20 -15.05 -25.86
C THR A 32 2.22 -15.54 -24.77
N LEU A 33 2.42 -16.74 -24.21
CA LEU A 33 1.48 -17.29 -23.21
C LEU A 33 1.59 -16.61 -21.83
N ILE A 34 2.81 -16.18 -21.44
CA ILE A 34 3.04 -15.43 -20.20
C ILE A 34 2.44 -14.02 -20.33
N ALA A 35 2.52 -13.40 -21.51
CA ALA A 35 2.00 -12.04 -21.75
C ALA A 35 0.46 -11.95 -21.84
N ILE A 36 -0.23 -12.93 -22.43
CA ILE A 36 -1.71 -12.92 -22.53
C ILE A 36 -2.35 -13.15 -21.15
N SER A 37 -1.73 -13.99 -20.32
CA SER A 37 -2.15 -14.24 -18.92
C SER A 37 -1.97 -13.00 -18.05
N HIS A 38 -0.85 -12.29 -18.21
CA HIS A 38 -0.56 -11.05 -17.49
C HIS A 38 -1.45 -9.86 -17.94
N LEU A 39 -1.83 -9.76 -19.21
CA LEU A 39 -2.71 -8.66 -19.68
C LEU A 39 -4.11 -8.73 -19.06
N LYS A 40 -4.69 -9.92 -18.91
CA LYS A 40 -5.99 -10.08 -18.24
C LYS A 40 -5.90 -9.63 -16.77
N ILE A 41 -4.84 -10.04 -16.07
CA ILE A 41 -4.59 -9.68 -14.68
C ILE A 41 -4.34 -8.17 -14.56
N ILE A 42 -3.53 -7.58 -15.44
CA ILE A 42 -3.26 -6.13 -15.45
C ILE A 42 -4.57 -5.37 -15.70
N ARG A 43 -5.40 -5.77 -16.67
CA ARG A 43 -6.71 -5.14 -16.90
C ARG A 43 -7.62 -5.27 -15.68
N GLU A 44 -7.66 -6.42 -15.04
CA GLU A 44 -8.44 -6.62 -13.81
C GLU A 44 -7.94 -5.70 -12.69
N LYS A 45 -6.61 -5.52 -12.55
CA LYS A 45 -6.03 -4.55 -11.61
C LYS A 45 -6.39 -3.11 -11.97
N MET A 46 -6.38 -2.75 -13.25
CA MET A 46 -6.76 -1.43 -13.72
C MET A 46 -8.21 -1.12 -13.35
N VAL A 47 -9.15 -2.00 -13.72
CA VAL A 47 -10.57 -1.86 -13.39
C VAL A 47 -10.80 -1.73 -11.88
N ASN A 48 -10.03 -2.44 -11.06
CA ASN A 48 -10.14 -2.31 -9.60
C ASN A 48 -9.66 -0.95 -9.09
N LEU A 49 -8.59 -0.40 -9.66
CA LEU A 49 -8.11 0.94 -9.30
C LEU A 49 -9.04 2.03 -9.87
N GLU A 50 -9.63 1.83 -11.04
CA GLU A 50 -10.66 2.73 -11.60
C GLU A 50 -11.88 2.84 -10.67
N LYS A 51 -12.34 1.72 -10.09
CA LYS A 51 -13.39 1.72 -9.06
C LYS A 51 -13.00 2.51 -7.81
N CYS A 52 -11.71 2.70 -7.54
CA CYS A 52 -11.20 3.53 -6.47
C CYS A 52 -11.06 5.02 -6.86
N GLY A 53 -11.53 5.41 -8.06
CA GLY A 53 -11.59 6.79 -8.52
C GLY A 53 -10.38 7.25 -9.33
N PHE A 54 -9.55 6.33 -9.83
CA PHE A 54 -8.42 6.66 -10.70
C PHE A 54 -8.83 6.61 -12.18
N SER A 55 -8.28 7.50 -12.99
CA SER A 55 -8.34 7.39 -14.45
C SER A 55 -7.32 6.38 -14.98
N ASP A 56 -7.53 5.84 -16.19
CA ASP A 56 -6.61 4.92 -16.85
C ASP A 56 -5.16 5.45 -16.88
N ASP A 57 -4.98 6.73 -17.19
CA ASP A 57 -3.66 7.37 -17.23
C ASP A 57 -3.00 7.46 -15.85
N GLU A 58 -3.78 7.73 -14.80
CA GLU A 58 -3.26 7.74 -13.42
C GLU A 58 -2.84 6.33 -12.98
N VAL A 59 -3.60 5.30 -13.37
CA VAL A 59 -3.26 3.91 -13.08
C VAL A 59 -1.99 3.48 -13.82
N LEU A 60 -1.87 3.81 -15.11
CA LEU A 60 -0.67 3.51 -15.89
C LEU A 60 0.57 4.22 -15.32
N GLN A 61 0.43 5.47 -14.89
CA GLN A 61 1.51 6.21 -14.22
C GLN A 61 1.88 5.57 -12.87
N LEU A 62 0.90 5.13 -12.08
CA LEU A 62 1.14 4.41 -10.83
C LEU A 62 1.93 3.12 -11.07
N PHE A 63 1.58 2.33 -12.08
CA PHE A 63 2.31 1.12 -12.44
C PHE A 63 3.73 1.42 -12.94
N GLY A 64 3.91 2.50 -13.71
CA GLY A 64 5.24 2.94 -14.15
C GLY A 64 6.15 3.32 -12.98
N ARG A 65 5.63 4.07 -12.01
CA ARG A 65 6.38 4.53 -10.83
C ARG A 65 6.55 3.45 -9.76
N SER A 66 5.60 2.53 -9.66
CA SER A 66 5.55 1.51 -8.62
C SER A 66 5.01 0.19 -9.18
N PRO A 67 5.81 -0.52 -10.01
CA PRO A 67 5.38 -1.75 -10.66
C PRO A 67 5.00 -2.86 -9.66
N LEU A 68 5.51 -2.78 -8.42
CA LEU A 68 5.18 -3.73 -7.35
C LEU A 68 3.69 -3.70 -6.97
N VAL A 69 2.94 -2.64 -7.30
CA VAL A 69 1.47 -2.60 -7.08
C VAL A 69 0.78 -3.74 -7.82
N LEU A 70 1.30 -4.17 -8.97
CA LEU A 70 0.76 -5.29 -9.75
C LEU A 70 0.85 -6.63 -9.00
N MET A 71 1.76 -6.75 -8.02
CA MET A 71 1.91 -7.96 -7.21
C MET A 71 0.95 -8.02 -6.03
N LEU A 72 0.28 -6.92 -5.68
CA LEU A 72 -0.68 -6.89 -4.58
C LEU A 72 -1.96 -7.61 -4.98
N SER A 73 -2.61 -8.34 -4.06
CA SER A 73 -3.94 -8.92 -4.33
C SER A 73 -5.00 -7.82 -4.48
N VAL A 74 -6.10 -8.10 -5.20
CA VAL A 74 -7.20 -7.12 -5.38
C VAL A 74 -7.75 -6.71 -4.02
N ASP A 75 -8.01 -7.71 -3.19
CA ASP A 75 -8.48 -7.56 -1.82
C ASP A 75 -7.53 -6.71 -0.95
N LYS A 76 -6.21 -6.88 -1.09
CA LYS A 76 -5.23 -6.04 -0.38
C LYS A 76 -5.34 -4.58 -0.78
N VAL A 77 -5.39 -4.28 -2.08
CA VAL A 77 -5.56 -2.92 -2.59
C VAL A 77 -6.88 -2.32 -2.12
N GLN A 78 -7.98 -3.07 -2.22
CA GLN A 78 -9.30 -2.59 -1.84
C GLN A 78 -9.40 -2.29 -0.34
N ARG A 79 -8.89 -3.17 0.54
CA ARG A 79 -8.89 -2.92 1.99
C ARG A 79 -8.08 -1.68 2.37
N ASN A 80 -6.89 -1.54 1.80
CA ASN A 80 -6.03 -0.38 2.07
C ASN A 80 -6.67 0.91 1.52
N MET A 81 -7.20 0.90 0.29
CA MET A 81 -7.93 2.05 -0.29
C MET A 81 -9.14 2.45 0.56
N THR A 82 -9.97 1.48 0.99
CA THR A 82 -11.12 1.76 1.84
C THR A 82 -10.68 2.42 3.14
N PHE A 83 -9.62 1.92 3.79
CA PHE A 83 -9.10 2.51 5.01
C PHE A 83 -8.58 3.94 4.82
N ASP A 84 -7.81 4.17 3.75
CA ASP A 84 -7.28 5.51 3.43
C ASP A 84 -8.41 6.52 3.20
N LEU A 85 -9.48 6.10 2.50
CA LEU A 85 -10.62 6.95 2.17
C LEU A 85 -11.57 7.17 3.35
N SER A 86 -11.89 6.13 4.13
CA SER A 86 -12.94 6.20 5.15
C SER A 86 -12.38 6.61 6.51
N MET A 87 -11.32 5.94 6.97
CA MET A 87 -10.75 6.14 8.29
C MET A 87 -9.84 7.37 8.29
N MET A 88 -8.88 7.41 7.37
CA MET A 88 -7.92 8.51 7.31
C MET A 88 -8.45 9.74 6.56
N LYS A 89 -9.58 9.61 5.84
CA LYS A 89 -10.20 10.69 5.05
C LYS A 89 -9.23 11.33 4.05
N LEU A 90 -8.27 10.55 3.54
CA LEU A 90 -7.34 11.00 2.53
C LEU A 90 -8.01 11.03 1.15
N PRO A 91 -7.71 12.01 0.28
CA PRO A 91 -8.09 11.92 -1.12
C PRO A 91 -7.46 10.70 -1.79
N ALA A 92 -8.20 9.99 -2.65
CA ALA A 92 -7.71 8.81 -3.38
C ALA A 92 -6.36 9.06 -4.07
N LYS A 93 -6.22 10.25 -4.67
CA LYS A 93 -5.03 10.65 -5.44
C LYS A 93 -3.73 10.70 -4.64
N VAL A 94 -3.78 10.76 -3.30
CA VAL A 94 -2.57 10.69 -2.46
C VAL A 94 -1.78 9.40 -2.72
N VAL A 95 -2.46 8.31 -3.06
CA VAL A 95 -1.83 7.01 -3.35
C VAL A 95 -0.94 7.05 -4.60
N LEU A 96 -1.23 7.92 -5.57
CA LEU A 96 -0.40 8.08 -6.78
C LEU A 96 1.01 8.57 -6.44
N ASP A 97 1.12 9.45 -5.43
CA ASP A 97 2.40 9.98 -4.94
C ASP A 97 2.99 9.13 -3.81
N ARG A 98 2.12 8.46 -3.03
CA ARG A 98 2.46 7.69 -1.83
C ARG A 98 1.99 6.23 -1.95
N PRO A 99 2.48 5.46 -2.93
CA PRO A 99 1.99 4.12 -3.21
C PRO A 99 2.26 3.14 -2.06
N PHE A 100 3.20 3.45 -1.15
CA PHE A 100 3.46 2.71 0.08
C PHE A 100 2.19 2.41 0.91
N LEU A 101 1.17 3.28 0.81
CA LEU A 101 -0.11 3.12 1.49
C LEU A 101 -0.82 1.82 1.09
N LEU A 102 -0.60 1.32 -0.13
CA LEU A 102 -1.15 0.04 -0.59
C LEU A 102 -0.35 -1.18 -0.10
N PHE A 103 0.92 -1.00 0.24
CA PHE A 103 1.82 -2.11 0.55
C PHE A 103 1.83 -2.48 2.04
N TYR A 104 1.74 -1.49 2.94
CA TYR A 104 1.86 -1.78 4.37
C TYR A 104 0.71 -2.65 4.89
N ASN A 105 1.02 -3.49 5.87
CA ASN A 105 0.01 -4.29 6.56
C ASN A 105 -0.99 -3.35 7.26
N LEU A 106 -2.26 -3.53 6.93
CA LEU A 106 -3.33 -2.68 7.42
C LEU A 106 -3.50 -2.82 8.94
N GLU A 107 -3.64 -4.05 9.43
CA GLU A 107 -3.92 -4.36 10.84
C GLU A 107 -2.69 -4.24 11.74
N ALA A 108 -1.48 -4.41 11.19
CA ALA A 108 -0.25 -4.39 11.99
C ALA A 108 0.51 -3.05 11.93
N VAL A 109 0.26 -2.20 10.93
CA VAL A 109 1.03 -0.96 10.72
C VAL A 109 0.13 0.25 10.57
N LEU A 110 -0.76 0.28 9.57
CA LEU A 110 -1.51 1.51 9.27
C LEU A 110 -2.53 1.84 10.37
N LYS A 111 -3.44 0.90 10.63
CA LYS A 111 -4.53 1.07 11.59
C LYS A 111 -4.05 1.33 13.02
N PRO A 112 -3.08 0.58 13.57
CA PRO A 112 -2.60 0.85 14.93
C PRO A 112 -1.99 2.25 15.09
N ARG A 113 -1.37 2.79 14.05
CA ARG A 113 -0.74 4.13 14.09
C ARG A 113 -1.76 5.25 14.00
N VAL A 114 -2.83 5.06 13.22
CA VAL A 114 -3.96 6.00 13.17
C VAL A 114 -4.74 5.98 14.49
N LEU A 115 -5.02 4.80 15.03
CA LEU A 115 -5.71 4.69 16.33
C LEU A 115 -4.88 5.27 17.48
N LEU A 116 -3.56 5.10 17.46
CA LEU A 116 -2.70 5.73 18.46
C LEU A 116 -2.76 7.26 18.37
N GLU A 117 -2.91 7.82 17.17
CA GLU A 117 -3.09 9.26 16.99
C GLU A 117 -4.37 9.76 17.65
N GLU A 118 -5.48 9.04 17.47
CA GLU A 118 -6.77 9.34 18.14
C GLU A 118 -6.61 9.27 19.66
N LYS A 119 -5.96 8.22 20.18
CA LYS A 119 -5.72 8.07 21.62
C LYS A 119 -4.83 9.20 22.20
N LEU A 120 -3.81 9.64 21.46
CA LEU A 120 -2.99 10.79 21.84
C LEU A 120 -3.82 12.08 21.89
N GLN A 121 -4.77 12.27 20.97
CA GLN A 121 -5.69 13.41 21.00
C GLN A 121 -6.64 13.34 22.21
N ASP A 122 -7.21 12.16 22.49
CA ASP A 122 -8.14 11.96 23.61
C ASP A 122 -7.49 12.24 24.98
N MET A 123 -6.17 12.07 25.06
CA MET A 123 -5.36 12.34 26.25
C MET A 123 -4.75 13.75 26.27
N ASP A 124 -5.01 14.58 25.25
CA ASP A 124 -4.39 15.90 25.04
C ASP A 124 -2.83 15.87 25.05
N LEU A 125 -2.24 14.76 24.60
CA LEU A 125 -0.79 14.56 24.61
C LEU A 125 -0.11 15.10 23.34
N VAL A 126 1.08 15.65 23.52
CA VAL A 126 1.96 16.12 22.43
C VAL A 126 3.23 15.24 22.35
N PRO A 127 3.69 14.86 21.15
CA PRO A 127 3.31 15.38 19.84
C PRO A 127 2.10 14.69 19.18
N GLN A 128 1.21 15.50 18.57
CA GLN A 128 0.09 14.99 17.76
C GLN A 128 0.55 14.63 16.34
N ILE A 129 -0.03 13.57 15.76
CA ILE A 129 0.37 13.02 14.46
C ILE A 129 -0.55 13.57 13.35
N LYS A 130 -0.40 14.84 12.97
CA LYS A 130 -1.31 15.51 12.01
C LYS A 130 -0.67 15.87 10.67
N GLY A 131 -1.51 16.03 9.65
CA GLY A 131 -1.10 16.56 8.34
C GLY A 131 0.06 15.78 7.71
N PRO A 132 1.10 16.46 7.16
CA PRO A 132 2.25 15.79 6.55
C PRO A 132 3.02 14.84 7.50
N LEU A 133 2.95 15.07 8.82
CA LEU A 133 3.58 14.21 9.80
C LEU A 133 2.94 12.82 9.84
N MET A 134 1.63 12.71 9.59
CA MET A 134 0.92 11.43 9.53
C MET A 134 1.52 10.50 8.46
N LEU A 135 1.67 10.99 7.22
CA LEU A 135 2.27 10.21 6.14
C LEU A 135 3.72 9.80 6.45
N ARG A 136 4.46 10.64 7.18
CA ARG A 136 5.82 10.30 7.64
C ARG A 136 5.78 9.22 8.72
N ALA A 137 4.90 9.35 9.70
CA ALA A 137 4.72 8.43 10.81
C ALA A 137 4.32 7.03 10.31
N LEU A 138 3.43 6.94 9.32
CA LEU A 138 3.03 5.67 8.69
C LEU A 138 4.18 4.93 8.00
N ARG A 139 5.23 5.63 7.56
CA ARG A 139 6.41 5.01 6.92
C ARG A 139 7.52 4.64 7.90
N MET A 140 7.44 5.09 9.15
CA MET A 140 8.50 4.83 10.12
C MET A 140 8.66 3.33 10.39
N THR A 141 9.88 2.92 10.73
CA THR A 141 10.07 1.62 11.37
C THR A 141 9.35 1.62 12.71
N ASP A 142 8.97 0.44 13.17
CA ASP A 142 8.21 0.31 14.41
C ASP A 142 8.92 0.92 15.62
N LYS A 143 10.21 0.57 15.79
CA LYS A 143 11.10 1.14 16.81
C LYS A 143 11.13 2.67 16.77
N ARG A 144 11.21 3.26 15.57
CA ARG A 144 11.27 4.72 15.43
C ARG A 144 9.93 5.37 15.74
N PHE A 145 8.83 4.76 15.31
CA PHE A 145 7.48 5.26 15.61
C PHE A 145 7.21 5.25 17.10
N VAL A 146 7.44 4.12 17.77
CA VAL A 146 7.29 3.97 19.23
C VAL A 146 8.18 4.96 19.98
N GLY A 147 9.47 5.06 19.61
CA GLY A 147 10.35 6.02 20.27
C GLY A 147 9.93 7.49 20.11
N ALA A 148 9.29 7.85 18.99
CA ALA A 148 8.91 9.23 18.69
C ALA A 148 7.54 9.66 19.25
N PHE A 149 6.61 8.72 19.43
CA PHE A 149 5.21 9.02 19.80
C PHE A 149 4.71 8.30 21.05
N VAL A 150 5.50 7.38 21.62
CA VAL A 150 5.18 6.67 22.86
C VAL A 150 6.25 6.93 23.90
N GLY A 151 7.50 6.62 23.57
CA GLY A 151 8.64 6.79 24.47
C GLY A 151 9.06 8.23 24.75
N CYS A 152 8.39 9.22 24.16
CA CYS A 152 8.60 10.63 24.45
C CYS A 152 7.79 11.14 25.67
N HIS A 153 6.87 10.33 26.19
CA HIS A 153 6.02 10.68 27.32
C HIS A 153 6.58 10.16 28.66
N GLN A 154 6.03 10.63 29.78
CA GLN A 154 6.32 10.08 31.10
C GLN A 154 5.93 8.60 31.18
N GLU A 155 6.57 7.84 32.07
CA GLU A 155 6.48 6.38 32.14
C GLU A 155 5.04 5.86 32.20
N ASP A 156 4.18 6.48 33.02
CA ASP A 156 2.77 6.08 33.15
C ASP A 156 2.01 6.19 31.81
N PHE A 157 2.13 7.33 31.12
CA PHE A 157 1.50 7.54 29.81
C PHE A 157 2.14 6.68 28.72
N ALA A 158 3.47 6.53 28.73
CA ALA A 158 4.17 5.70 27.75
C ALA A 158 3.75 4.23 27.86
N ASN A 159 3.56 3.72 29.08
CA ASN A 159 3.08 2.37 29.32
C ASN A 159 1.63 2.19 28.82
N GLU A 160 0.71 3.11 29.14
CA GLU A 160 -0.67 3.05 28.66
C GLU A 160 -0.76 3.11 27.13
N LEU A 161 -0.01 4.04 26.51
CA LEU A 161 0.06 4.18 25.05
C LEU A 161 0.66 2.95 24.38
N MET A 162 1.68 2.35 24.97
CA MET A 162 2.31 1.14 24.43
C MET A 162 1.38 -0.07 24.51
N GLU A 163 0.65 -0.22 25.62
CA GLU A 163 -0.37 -1.26 25.78
C GLU A 163 -1.47 -1.09 24.73
N TYR A 164 -2.02 0.13 24.60
CA TYR A 164 -3.02 0.46 23.59
C TYR A 164 -2.50 0.16 22.17
N TYR A 165 -1.29 0.60 21.83
CA TYR A 165 -0.68 0.38 20.52
C TYR A 165 -0.48 -1.11 20.21
N THR A 166 -0.07 -1.89 21.21
CA THR A 166 0.15 -3.34 21.08
C THR A 166 -1.17 -4.10 20.91
N ASN A 167 -2.22 -3.70 21.63
CA ASN A 167 -3.55 -4.26 21.49
C ASN A 167 -4.19 -3.91 20.14
N ALA A 168 -3.96 -2.69 19.65
CA ALA A 168 -4.45 -2.22 18.36
C ALA A 168 -3.77 -2.94 17.18
N LYS A 169 -2.49 -3.32 17.32
CA LYS A 169 -1.84 -4.24 16.39
C LYS A 169 -2.54 -5.57 16.50
N GLY A 170 -3.39 -5.88 15.53
CA GLY A 170 -4.11 -7.14 15.50
C GLY A 170 -3.12 -8.30 15.64
N VAL A 171 -2.98 -8.83 16.85
CA VAL A 171 -2.20 -10.03 17.14
C VAL A 171 -3.01 -11.16 16.51
N GLY A 172 -2.80 -11.36 15.22
CA GLY A 172 -3.30 -12.54 14.55
C GLY A 172 -2.73 -13.73 15.30
N ARG A 173 -3.59 -14.51 15.96
CA ARG A 173 -3.42 -15.95 16.05
C ARG A 173 -3.38 -16.46 14.60
N LEU A 174 -2.22 -16.30 13.95
CA LEU A 174 -1.99 -16.51 12.51
C LEU A 174 -2.24 -17.96 12.05
N ALA A 175 -2.61 -18.87 12.96
CA ALA A 175 -2.81 -20.29 12.69
C ALA A 175 -4.25 -20.69 12.35
N GLU A 176 -5.30 -19.95 12.74
CA GLU A 176 -6.67 -20.47 12.66
C GLU A 176 -7.44 -20.05 11.39
N SER A 177 -7.20 -18.86 10.84
CA SER A 177 -7.97 -18.34 9.70
C SER A 177 -7.33 -18.58 8.32
N SER A 178 -6.06 -19.01 8.25
CA SER A 178 -5.36 -19.29 6.99
C SER A 178 -5.85 -20.55 6.25
N LYS A 179 -6.78 -21.34 6.81
CA LYS A 179 -7.26 -22.58 6.16
C LYS A 179 -8.38 -22.39 5.14
N LYS A 180 -8.83 -21.16 4.82
CA LYS A 180 -9.98 -20.97 3.89
C LYS A 180 -9.81 -20.01 2.72
N HIS A 181 -8.62 -19.47 2.48
CA HIS A 181 -8.33 -18.91 1.17
C HIS A 181 -7.34 -19.82 0.46
N LEU A 182 -7.86 -20.62 -0.49
CA LEU A 182 -7.03 -21.20 -1.53
C LEU A 182 -6.29 -20.04 -2.19
N HIS A 183 -5.04 -19.81 -1.80
CA HIS A 183 -4.11 -19.16 -2.68
C HIS A 183 -3.99 -20.08 -3.88
N LYS A 184 -4.61 -19.71 -5.00
CA LYS A 184 -4.04 -20.08 -6.31
C LYS A 184 -2.73 -19.31 -6.44
N GLY A 185 -1.73 -19.75 -5.68
CA GLY A 185 -0.34 -19.42 -5.94
C GLY A 185 0.04 -20.03 -7.29
N PHE A 186 0.89 -19.33 -8.02
CA PHE A 186 1.39 -19.78 -9.31
C PHE A 186 2.09 -21.14 -9.18
N PRO A 187 1.76 -22.15 -9.99
CA PRO A 187 2.71 -23.18 -10.31
C PRO A 187 3.78 -22.55 -11.21
N PHE A 188 5.04 -22.90 -10.95
CA PHE A 188 6.14 -22.65 -11.88
C PHE A 188 5.79 -23.17 -13.27
#